data_AF-G0NMC7-F1
#
_entry.id   AF-G0NMC7-F1
#
_cell.length_a   1.000
_cell.length_b   1.000
_cell.length_c   1.000
_cell.angle_alpha   90.00
_cell.angle_beta   90.00
_cell.angle_gamma   90.00
#
_symmetry.space_group_name_H-M   'P 1'
#
loop_
_entity.id
_entity.type
_entity.pdbx_description
1 polymer ?
#
loop_
_entity_poly.entity_id
_entity_poly.type
_entity_poly.pdbx_seq_one_letter_code
_entity_poly.pdbx_strand_id
1 'polypeptide(L)' 'MSESAINSLVDLEKEFKAQYPTMAGNKEASDKYVADFSAKAQNVISSMSSEDQTVYNNYIKKLQSE' A
#
# COMPACT_ATOMS: atom_id res chain seq x y z
N MET A 1 10.29 6.92 10.55
CA MET A 1 8.87 6.82 10.20
C MET A 1 8.08 6.70 11.50
N SER A 2 7.00 7.45 11.62
CA SER A 2 6.11 7.47 12.78
C SER A 2 5.30 6.17 12.91
N GLU A 3 4.88 5.86 14.14
CA GLU A 3 4.05 4.68 14.41
C GLU A 3 2.69 4.77 13.69
N SER A 4 2.12 5.97 13.57
CA SER A 4 0.88 6.19 12.82
C SER A 4 1.04 5.88 11.32
N ALA A 5 2.15 6.27 10.70
CA ALA A 5 2.45 5.92 9.31
C ALA A 5 2.67 4.41 9.15
N ILE A 6 3.37 3.76 10.08
CA ILE A 6 3.57 2.30 10.08
C ILE A 6 2.23 1.57 10.21
N ASN A 7 1.39 1.97 11.16
CA ASN A 7 0.06 1.38 11.35
C ASN A 7 -0.82 1.52 10.10
N SER A 8 -0.76 2.67 9.42
CA SER A 8 -1.49 2.88 8.16
C SER A 8 -1.03 1.93 7.05
N LEU A 9 0.28 1.62 6.96
CA LEU A 9 0.80 0.63 6.01
C LEU A 9 0.41 -0.81 6.40
N VAL A 10 0.44 -1.13 7.69
CA VAL A 10 0.02 -2.43 8.22
C VAL A 10 -1.47 -2.67 7.96
N ASP A 11 -2.31 -1.65 8.08
CA ASP A 11 -3.74 -1.76 7.83
C ASP A 11 -4.03 -1.96 6.33
N LEU A 12 -3.30 -1.29 5.44
CA LEU A 12 -3.33 -1.58 4.00
C LEU A 12 -2.97 -3.04 3.71
N GLU A 13 -1.90 -3.55 4.33
CA GLU A 13 -1.47 -4.95 4.14
C GLU A 13 -2.55 -5.94 4.60
N LYS A 14 -3.15 -5.70 5.78
CA LYS A 14 -4.24 -6.53 6.31
C LYS A 14 -5.45 -6.52 5.39
N GLU A 15 -5.84 -5.35 4.90
CA GLU A 15 -6.96 -5.21 3.96
C GLU A 15 -6.70 -6.00 2.67
N PHE A 16 -5.51 -5.85 2.08
CA PHE A 16 -5.14 -6.61 0.89
C PHE A 16 -5.21 -8.11 1.12
N LYS A 17 -4.62 -8.60 2.21
CA LYS A 17 -4.64 -10.02 2.58
C LYS A 17 -6.06 -10.56 2.83
N ALA A 18 -6.97 -9.73 3.33
CA ALA A 18 -8.35 -10.14 3.57
C ALA A 18 -9.20 -10.14 2.29
N GLN A 19 -9.05 -9.11 1.45
CA GLN A 19 -9.94 -8.88 0.30
C GLN A 19 -9.46 -9.56 -0.98
N TYR A 20 -8.17 -9.51 -1.29
CA TYR A 20 -7.64 -10.05 -2.55
C TYR A 20 -7.97 -11.54 -2.77
N PRO A 21 -7.87 -12.44 -1.77
CA PRO A 21 -8.23 -13.86 -1.95
C PRO A 21 -9.69 -14.08 -2.36
N THR A 22 -10.60 -13.18 -1.96
CA THR A 22 -12.02 -13.27 -2.33
C THR A 22 -12.26 -12.96 -3.80
N MET A 23 -11.34 -12.25 -4.43
CA MET A 23 -11.42 -11.81 -5.83
C MET A 23 -10.51 -12.62 -6.75
N ALA A 24 -9.50 -13.32 -6.20
CA ALA A 24 -8.47 -14.06 -6.94
C ALA A 24 -9.01 -15.11 -7.93
N GLY A 25 -10.24 -15.61 -7.73
CA GLY A 25 -10.91 -16.54 -8.66
C GLY A 25 -11.47 -15.87 -9.93
N ASN A 26 -11.48 -14.53 -10.00
CA ASN A 26 -11.96 -13.75 -11.13
C ASN A 26 -10.91 -12.70 -11.51
N LYS A 27 -10.36 -12.83 -12.73
CA LYS A 27 -9.31 -11.94 -13.23
C LYS A 27 -9.74 -10.48 -13.31
N GLU A 28 -10.93 -10.20 -13.84
CA GLU A 28 -11.43 -8.83 -13.97
C GLU A 28 -11.65 -8.17 -12.59
N ALA A 29 -12.23 -8.92 -11.65
CA ALA A 29 -12.42 -8.45 -10.28
C ALA A 29 -11.09 -8.22 -9.57
N SER A 30 -10.12 -9.11 -9.75
CA SER A 30 -8.77 -8.99 -9.19
C SER A 30 -8.02 -7.79 -9.77
N ASP A 31 -8.03 -7.63 -11.09
CA ASP A 31 -7.33 -6.53 -11.78
C ASP A 31 -7.94 -5.18 -11.36
N LYS A 32 -9.28 -5.09 -11.27
CA LYS A 32 -9.97 -3.90 -10.77
C LYS A 32 -9.62 -3.61 -9.31
N TYR A 33 -9.64 -4.62 -8.45
CA TYR A 33 -9.29 -4.46 -7.04
C TYR A 33 -7.85 -3.98 -6.87
N VAL A 34 -6.90 -4.52 -7.63
CA VAL A 34 -5.50 -4.09 -7.56
C VAL A 34 -5.35 -2.63 -7.99
N ALA A 35 -6.08 -2.19 -9.02
CA ALA A 35 -6.07 -0.78 -9.45
C ALA A 35 -6.64 0.13 -8.35
N ASP A 36 -7.80 -0.21 -7.79
CA ASP A 36 -8.46 0.56 -6.73
C ASP A 36 -7.61 0.61 -5.46
N PHE A 37 -7.03 -0.54 -5.08
CA PHE A 37 -6.15 -0.65 -3.92
C PHE A 37 -4.85 0.15 -4.11
N SER A 38 -4.30 0.17 -5.32
CA SER A 38 -3.10 0.96 -5.63
C SER A 38 -3.36 2.46 -5.45
N ALA A 39 -4.51 2.96 -5.94
CA ALA A 39 -4.92 4.35 -5.72
C ALA A 39 -5.12 4.66 -4.23
N LYS A 40 -5.74 3.74 -3.49
CA LYS A 40 -5.91 3.87 -2.03
C LYS A 40 -4.56 3.91 -1.30
N ALA A 41 -3.63 3.02 -1.63
CA ALA A 41 -2.31 2.97 -1.04
C ALA A 41 -1.53 4.28 -1.30
N GLN A 42 -1.60 4.82 -2.52
CA GLN A 42 -1.02 6.13 -2.84
C GLN A 42 -1.64 7.24 -1.99
N ASN A 43 -2.96 7.27 -1.83
CA ASN A 43 -3.62 8.27 -0.98
C ASN A 43 -3.18 8.19 0.49
N VAL A 44 -3.02 6.98 1.02
CA VAL A 44 -2.50 6.77 2.39
C VAL A 44 -1.09 7.34 2.52
N ILE A 45 -0.20 7.03 1.57
CA ILE A 45 1.17 7.57 1.58
C ILE A 45 1.16 9.10 1.48
N SER A 46 0.35 9.68 0.58
CA SER A 46 0.23 11.14 0.43
C SER A 46 -0.35 11.83 1.67
N SER A 47 -1.14 11.12 2.48
CA SER A 47 -1.68 11.64 3.74
C SER A 47 -0.68 11.64 4.90
N MET A 48 0.45 10.93 4.77
CA MET A 48 1.51 10.92 5.78
C MET A 48 2.27 12.25 5.83
N SER A 49 3.03 12.46 6.91
CA SER A 49 3.94 13.59 7.02
C SER A 49 5.04 13.56 5.94
N SER A 50 5.60 14.73 5.58
CA SER A 50 6.68 14.78 4.58
C SER A 50 7.93 14.00 5.00
N GLU A 51 8.21 13.92 6.32
CA GLU A 51 9.29 13.09 6.87
C GLU A 51 9.01 11.60 6.64
N ASP A 52 7.79 11.15 6.94
CA ASP A 52 7.37 9.76 6.74
C ASP A 52 7.35 9.36 5.26
N GLN A 53 6.86 10.24 4.39
CA GLN A 53 6.91 10.05 2.93
C GLN A 53 8.35 9.91 2.43
N THR A 54 9.29 10.71 2.98
CA THR A 54 10.71 10.61 2.61
C THR A 54 11.30 9.27 3.03
N VAL A 55 11.01 8.81 4.25
CA VAL A 55 11.46 7.49 4.72
C VAL A 55 10.88 6.37 3.87
N TYR A 56 9.58 6.42 3.56
CA TYR A 56 8.92 5.48 2.67
C TYR A 56 9.60 5.43 1.29
N ASN A 57 9.76 6.58 0.64
CA ASN A 57 10.36 6.67 -0.68
C ASN A 57 11.82 6.18 -0.71
N ASN A 58 12.60 6.46 0.34
CA ASN A 58 13.96 5.97 0.46
C ASN A 58 14.00 4.45 0.60
N TYR A 59 13.07 3.87 1.36
CA TYR A 59 12.93 2.42 1.48
C TYR A 59 12.55 1.77 0.14
N ILE A 60 11.60 2.33 -0.61
CA ILE A 60 11.22 1.84 -1.94
C ILE A 60 12.41 1.92 -2.92
N LYS A 61 13.14 3.03 -2.94
CA LYS A 61 14.34 3.18 -3.79
C LYS A 61 15.39 2.10 -3.48
N LYS A 62 15.57 1.77 -2.21
CA LYS A 62 16.49 0.70 -1.80
C LYS A 62 16.05 -0.63 -2.40
N LEU A 63 14.78 -1.01 -2.26
CA LEU A 63 14.24 -2.26 -2.82
C LEU A 63 14.33 -2.36 -4.35
N GLN A 64 14.27 -1.23 -5.05
CA GLN A 64 14.38 -1.18 -6.52
C GLN A 64 15.83 -1.21 -7.03
N SER A 65 16.79 -0.94 -6.14
CA SER A 65 18.22 -0.93 -6.46
C SER A 65 18.90 -2.27 -6.18
N GLU A 66 18.18 -3.23 -5.61
CA GLU A 66 18.57 -4.63 -5.37
C GLU A 66 18.06 -5.52 -6.52
#